data_AF-A0A183HAM6-F1
#
_entry.id   AF-A0A183HAM6-F1
#
_cell.length_a   1.000
_cell.length_b   1.000
_cell.length_c   1.000
_cell.angle_alpha   90.00
_cell.angle_beta   90.00
_cell.angle_gamma   90.00
#
_symmetry.space_group_name_H-M   'P 1'
#
loop_
_entity.id
_entity.type
_entity.pdbx_description
1 polymer ?
#
loop_
_entity_poly.entity_id
_entity_poly.type
_entity_poly.pdbx_seq_one_letter_code
_entity_poly.pdbx_strand_id
1 'polypeptide(L)'
;MVFANGTLWTNYRMKLTGPCDMNLKRFPFDQQKCILTFESFNYNTGEVRMSWNQPYPVILLKKIELPDFKLTNFSVIAVEQMYPAGWWDELTVAFVFKRRYGWYILQGYIPTYVTIFISWISFYLGSRAIPARTMLGVNSLLAMTFQFGNIIRNLPRVSYVKAIDVWMLSGMMFIFLSLLELAVIGFMSRNEGAPKQLKKRSFISNDLNWKEMPSPRIGLRQFWVDQRSSTSLMNDHEVIPDTLIDLN
;
A
#
# COMPACT_ATOMS: atom_id res chain seq x y z
N MET A 1 30.01 -9.17 -46.44
CA MET A 1 31.09 -9.95 -47.10
C MET A 1 30.47 -10.72 -48.24
N VAL A 2 31.07 -10.67 -49.42
CA VAL A 2 30.60 -11.44 -50.59
C VAL A 2 31.59 -12.56 -50.80
N PHE A 3 31.10 -13.79 -50.86
CA PHE A 3 31.90 -14.99 -51.11
C PHE A 3 32.00 -15.25 -52.62
N ALA A 4 33.07 -15.94 -53.05
CA ALA A 4 33.30 -16.24 -54.46
C ALA A 4 32.20 -17.10 -55.12
N ASN A 5 31.43 -17.84 -54.31
CA ASN A 5 30.28 -18.63 -54.75
C ASN A 5 28.98 -17.80 -54.90
N GLY A 6 29.06 -16.47 -54.77
CA GLY A 6 27.90 -15.57 -54.84
C GLY A 6 27.08 -15.48 -53.54
N THR A 7 27.47 -16.16 -52.47
CA THR A 7 26.80 -16.02 -51.17
C THR A 7 27.14 -14.68 -50.53
N LEU A 8 26.16 -14.06 -49.88
CA LEU A 8 26.29 -12.76 -49.24
C LEU A 8 26.08 -12.88 -47.74
N TRP A 9 27.06 -12.44 -46.95
CA TRP A 9 26.95 -12.31 -45.50
C TRP A 9 26.75 -10.86 -45.11
N THR A 10 25.60 -10.56 -44.51
CA THR A 10 25.24 -9.25 -43.97
C THR A 10 25.12 -9.31 -42.45
N ASN A 11 25.59 -8.26 -41.80
CA ASN A 11 25.47 -8.11 -40.35
C ASN A 11 24.98 -6.69 -40.06
N TYR A 12 23.95 -6.59 -39.23
CA TYR A 12 23.36 -5.32 -38.82
C TYR A 12 23.28 -5.25 -37.30
N ARG A 13 23.59 -4.07 -36.74
CA ARG A 13 23.35 -3.77 -35.33
C ARG A 13 22.06 -2.97 -35.21
N MET A 14 21.03 -3.58 -34.63
CA MET A 14 19.71 -2.98 -34.50
C MET A 14 19.32 -2.84 -33.03
N LYS A 15 18.61 -1.75 -32.70
CA LYS A 15 17.92 -1.59 -31.42
C LYS A 15 16.42 -1.71 -31.69
N LEU A 16 15.80 -2.77 -31.17
CA LEU A 16 14.40 -3.07 -31.39
C LEU A 16 13.61 -2.76 -30.12
N THR A 17 12.48 -2.08 -30.29
CA THR A 17 11.50 -1.86 -29.23
C THR A 17 10.17 -2.39 -29.75
N GLY A 18 9.66 -3.44 -29.14
CA GLY A 18 8.40 -4.08 -29.53
C GLY A 18 7.43 -4.17 -28.34
N PRO A 19 6.12 -4.33 -28.61
CA PRO A 19 5.16 -4.60 -27.57
C PRO A 19 5.43 -5.96 -26.93
N CYS A 20 5.22 -6.06 -25.61
CA CYS A 20 5.26 -7.33 -24.90
C CYS A 20 4.07 -7.40 -23.95
N ASP A 21 3.19 -8.37 -24.20
CA ASP A 21 2.03 -8.61 -23.37
C ASP A 21 2.44 -9.28 -22.06
N MET A 22 2.36 -8.52 -20.97
CA MET A 22 2.75 -8.98 -19.65
C MET A 22 1.52 -9.47 -18.85
N ASN A 23 1.67 -10.63 -18.22
CA ASN A 23 0.66 -11.18 -17.31
C ASN A 23 1.12 -11.01 -15.85
N LEU A 24 0.51 -10.05 -15.14
CA LEU A 24 0.88 -9.67 -13.77
C LEU A 24 0.03 -10.37 -12.70
N LYS A 25 -0.78 -11.40 -13.03
CA LYS A 25 -1.64 -12.07 -12.04
C LYS A 25 -0.85 -12.61 -10.84
N ARG A 26 0.35 -13.15 -11.08
CA ARG A 26 1.24 -13.72 -10.04
C ARG A 26 2.30 -12.74 -9.53
N PHE A 27 2.11 -11.44 -9.73
CA PHE A 27 3.06 -10.42 -9.27
C PHE A 27 3.29 -10.49 -7.74
N PRO A 28 4.53 -10.41 -7.22
CA PRO A 28 5.82 -10.15 -7.90
C PRO A 28 6.60 -11.42 -8.31
N PHE A 29 6.02 -12.61 -8.17
CA PHE A 29 6.65 -13.90 -8.49
C PHE A 29 6.30 -14.38 -9.91
N ASP A 30 6.15 -13.43 -10.82
CA ASP A 30 5.74 -13.64 -12.20
C ASP A 30 6.92 -13.98 -13.14
N GLN A 31 6.57 -14.60 -14.26
CA GLN A 31 7.44 -14.78 -15.42
C GLN A 31 6.75 -14.16 -16.62
N GLN A 32 7.51 -13.44 -17.43
CA GLN A 32 7.02 -12.74 -18.62
C GLN A 32 7.66 -13.35 -19.86
N LYS A 33 6.84 -13.67 -20.85
CA LYS A 33 7.29 -14.20 -22.15
C LYS A 33 7.11 -13.08 -23.17
N CYS A 34 8.20 -12.54 -23.67
CA CYS A 34 8.18 -11.56 -24.75
C CYS A 34 8.59 -12.23 -26.05
N ILE A 35 7.86 -11.94 -27.13
CA ILE A 35 8.14 -12.49 -28.46
C ILE A 35 8.71 -11.39 -29.36
N LEU A 36 9.63 -11.79 -30.21
CA LEU A 36 10.18 -10.96 -31.26
C LEU A 36 10.07 -11.74 -32.56
N THR A 37 9.23 -11.24 -33.45
CA THR A 37 8.95 -11.83 -34.76
C THR A 37 9.69 -11.05 -35.85
N PHE A 38 10.39 -11.78 -36.72
CA PHE A 38 11.00 -11.26 -37.94
C PHE A 38 10.27 -11.85 -39.14
N GLU A 39 9.90 -10.98 -40.08
CA GLU A 39 9.15 -11.34 -41.28
C GLU A 39 9.56 -10.40 -42.43
N SER A 40 9.48 -10.88 -43.66
CA SER A 40 9.63 -10.06 -44.86
C SER A 40 8.38 -9.21 -45.09
N PHE A 41 8.54 -7.89 -45.18
CA PHE A 41 7.40 -6.98 -45.37
C PHE A 41 6.72 -7.13 -46.73
N ASN A 42 7.50 -7.28 -47.81
CA ASN A 42 6.98 -7.27 -49.19
C ASN A 42 6.97 -8.63 -49.89
N TYR A 43 7.91 -9.51 -49.54
CA TYR A 43 8.16 -10.75 -50.28
C TYR A 43 7.49 -11.93 -49.57
N ASN A 44 6.75 -12.73 -50.32
CA ASN A 44 6.11 -13.94 -49.81
C ASN A 44 7.07 -15.14 -49.84
N THR A 45 6.60 -16.29 -49.36
CA THR A 45 7.35 -17.58 -49.38
C THR A 45 7.72 -18.07 -50.77
N GLY A 46 7.05 -17.63 -51.84
CA GLY A 46 7.38 -18.00 -53.21
C GLY A 46 8.63 -17.28 -53.75
N GLU A 47 8.95 -16.11 -53.20
CA GLU A 47 10.08 -15.28 -53.63
C GLU A 47 11.27 -15.38 -52.66
N VAL A 48 11.00 -15.34 -51.35
CA VAL A 48 12.03 -15.36 -50.32
C VAL A 48 11.69 -16.38 -49.25
N ARG A 49 12.62 -17.30 -49.00
CA ARG A 49 12.54 -18.26 -47.89
C ARG A 49 13.44 -17.84 -46.74
N MET A 50 12.87 -17.74 -45.54
CA MET A 50 13.59 -17.38 -44.32
C MET A 50 13.74 -18.62 -43.43
N SER A 51 14.95 -18.86 -42.93
CA SER A 51 15.22 -19.96 -42.00
C SER A 51 16.26 -19.57 -40.98
N TRP A 52 16.17 -20.19 -39.80
CA TRP A 52 17.18 -20.02 -38.77
C TRP A 52 18.47 -20.76 -39.15
N ASN A 53 19.61 -20.13 -38.91
CA ASN A 53 20.90 -20.79 -39.11
C ASN A 53 21.09 -21.91 -38.08
N GLN A 54 21.37 -23.12 -38.55
CA GLN A 54 21.60 -24.31 -37.72
C GLN A 54 23.11 -24.52 -37.49
N PRO A 55 23.55 -24.99 -36.31
CA PRO A 55 22.75 -25.42 -35.15
C PRO A 55 22.46 -24.29 -34.15
N TYR A 56 23.04 -23.10 -34.32
CA TYR A 56 22.92 -21.98 -33.38
C TYR A 56 22.11 -20.82 -33.98
N PRO A 57 20.78 -20.81 -33.78
CA PRO A 57 19.90 -19.80 -34.37
C PRO A 57 20.05 -18.44 -33.69
N VAL A 58 20.28 -18.43 -32.37
CA VAL A 58 20.46 -17.23 -31.55
C VAL A 58 21.61 -17.47 -30.58
N ILE A 59 22.57 -16.55 -30.58
CA ILE A 59 23.76 -16.60 -29.72
C ILE A 59 23.75 -15.35 -28.82
N LEU A 60 23.82 -15.55 -27.51
CA LEU A 60 23.97 -14.46 -26.55
C LEU A 60 25.45 -14.17 -26.32
N LEU A 61 25.93 -13.01 -26.76
CA LEU A 61 27.32 -12.58 -26.55
C LEU A 61 27.64 -12.31 -25.06
N LYS A 62 26.64 -11.85 -24.31
CA LYS A 62 26.76 -11.59 -22.87
C LYS A 62 25.47 -11.99 -22.17
N LYS A 63 25.58 -12.41 -20.91
CA LYS A 63 24.43 -12.62 -20.04
C LYS A 63 23.62 -11.32 -19.92
N ILE A 64 22.38 -11.36 -20.34
CA ILE A 64 21.45 -10.24 -20.28
C ILE A 64 20.87 -10.18 -18.86
N GLU A 65 21.36 -9.22 -18.07
CA GLU A 65 20.82 -8.93 -16.74
C GLU A 65 20.21 -7.54 -16.74
N LEU A 66 18.90 -7.46 -16.46
CA LEU A 66 18.21 -6.20 -16.20
C LEU A 66 18.13 -6.00 -14.68
N PRO A 67 17.99 -4.74 -14.21
CA PRO A 67 17.78 -4.45 -12.80
C PRO A 67 16.57 -5.18 -12.21
N ASP A 68 15.45 -5.21 -12.95
CA ASP A 68 14.18 -5.79 -12.46
C ASP A 68 13.93 -7.22 -12.95
N PHE A 69 14.63 -7.65 -14.00
CA PHE A 69 14.41 -8.94 -14.65
C PHE A 69 15.71 -9.69 -14.93
N LYS A 70 15.64 -11.01 -14.85
CA LYS A 70 16.68 -11.90 -15.38
C LYS A 70 16.12 -12.68 -16.56
N LEU A 71 16.87 -12.74 -17.66
CA LEU A 71 16.56 -13.68 -18.71
C LEU A 71 16.80 -15.10 -18.17
N THR A 72 15.80 -15.97 -18.28
CA THR A 72 15.89 -17.35 -17.82
C THR A 72 16.15 -18.29 -18.98
N ASN A 73 15.26 -18.29 -19.97
CA ASN A 73 15.35 -19.12 -21.17
C ASN A 73 14.96 -18.29 -22.40
N PHE A 74 15.35 -18.77 -23.57
CA PHE A 74 14.83 -18.31 -24.85
C PHE A 74 14.54 -19.52 -25.74
N SER A 75 13.63 -19.37 -26.69
CA SER A 75 13.28 -20.40 -27.67
C SER A 75 13.09 -19.77 -29.03
N VAL A 76 13.44 -20.49 -30.09
CA VAL A 76 13.23 -20.05 -31.46
C VAL A 76 12.18 -20.92 -32.15
N ILE A 77 11.41 -20.32 -33.04
CA ILE A 77 10.37 -20.95 -33.83
C ILE A 77 10.47 -20.37 -35.24
N ALA A 78 10.27 -21.21 -36.26
CA ALA A 78 10.08 -20.79 -37.65
C ALA A 78 8.78 -21.41 -38.14
N VAL A 79 7.84 -20.59 -38.60
CA VAL A 79 6.50 -21.03 -39.02
C VAL A 79 6.07 -20.28 -40.28
N GLU A 80 5.31 -20.93 -41.14
CA GLU A 80 4.61 -20.27 -42.25
C GLU A 80 3.26 -19.75 -41.73
N GLN A 81 2.99 -18.46 -41.95
CA GLN A 81 1.72 -17.83 -41.61
C GLN A 81 0.95 -17.46 -42.87
N MET A 82 -0.37 -17.67 -42.82
CA MET A 82 -1.28 -17.28 -43.89
C MET A 82 -1.82 -15.88 -43.61
N TYR A 83 -1.56 -14.97 -44.54
CA TYR A 83 -2.13 -13.63 -44.59
C TYR A 83 -3.10 -13.51 -45.77
N PRO A 84 -3.95 -12.47 -45.82
CA PRO A 84 -4.86 -12.26 -46.95
C PRO A 84 -4.18 -12.22 -48.32
N ALA A 85 -2.90 -11.85 -48.36
CA ALA A 85 -2.10 -11.76 -49.57
C ALA A 85 -1.32 -13.04 -49.94
N GLY A 86 -1.49 -14.16 -49.20
CA GLY A 86 -0.71 -15.40 -49.37
C GLY A 86 0.06 -15.89 -48.13
N TRP A 87 1.13 -16.67 -48.32
CA TRP A 87 1.92 -17.29 -47.26
C TRP A 87 3.25 -16.56 -47.03
N TRP A 88 3.58 -16.27 -45.76
CA TRP A 88 4.82 -15.64 -45.32
C TRP A 88 5.60 -16.52 -44.35
N ASP A 89 6.93 -16.46 -44.41
CA ASP A 89 7.81 -17.09 -43.43
C ASP A 89 7.98 -16.16 -42.22
N GLU A 90 7.62 -16.64 -41.03
CA GLU A 90 7.78 -15.96 -39.76
C GLU A 90 8.90 -16.61 -38.94
N LEU A 91 9.90 -15.82 -38.55
CA LEU A 91 10.98 -16.23 -37.64
C LEU A 91 10.80 -15.59 -36.27
N THR A 92 10.44 -16.39 -35.27
CA THR A 92 10.03 -15.88 -33.95
C THR A 92 10.96 -16.34 -32.86
N VAL A 93 11.46 -15.39 -32.06
CA VAL A 93 12.26 -15.64 -30.86
C VAL A 93 11.43 -15.27 -29.64
N ALA A 94 11.25 -16.21 -28.73
CA ALA A 94 10.60 -15.97 -27.45
C ALA A 94 11.64 -15.88 -26.32
N PHE A 95 11.63 -14.79 -25.58
CA PHE A 95 12.46 -14.55 -24.41
C PHE A 95 11.61 -14.68 -23.14
N VAL A 96 12.07 -15.52 -22.20
CA VAL A 96 11.40 -15.73 -20.91
C VAL A 96 12.17 -14.98 -19.82
N PHE A 97 11.57 -13.89 -19.33
CA PHE A 97 12.10 -13.07 -18.25
C PHE A 97 11.47 -13.45 -16.92
N LYS A 98 12.28 -13.61 -15.88
CA LYS A 98 11.83 -13.79 -14.49
C LYS A 98 12.11 -12.52 -13.69
N ARG A 99 11.11 -12.03 -12.95
CA ARG A 99 11.24 -10.82 -12.12
C ARG A 99 12.14 -11.08 -10.90
N ARG A 100 12.93 -10.07 -10.52
CA ARG A 100 13.67 -10.04 -9.24
C ARG A 100 12.74 -9.51 -8.15
N TYR A 101 12.28 -10.38 -7.26
CA TYR A 101 11.27 -10.03 -6.25
C TYR A 101 11.87 -9.45 -4.95
N GLY A 102 13.19 -9.47 -4.77
CA GLY A 102 13.84 -9.12 -3.49
C GLY A 102 13.49 -7.72 -2.99
N TRP A 103 13.47 -6.74 -3.88
CA TRP A 103 13.08 -5.37 -3.54
C TRP A 103 11.61 -5.28 -3.07
N TYR A 104 10.69 -5.95 -3.76
CA TYR A 104 9.27 -5.97 -3.40
C TYR A 104 9.01 -6.67 -2.06
N ILE A 105 9.78 -7.70 -1.72
CA ILE A 105 9.67 -8.35 -0.41
C ILE A 105 10.11 -7.39 0.70
N LEU A 106 11.29 -6.78 0.56
CA LEU A 106 11.85 -5.91 1.59
C LEU A 106 11.01 -4.64 1.82
N GLN A 107 10.54 -4.01 0.74
CA GLN A 107 9.79 -2.75 0.85
C GLN A 107 8.28 -2.93 0.95
N GLY A 108 7.73 -4.02 0.44
CA GLY A 108 6.29 -4.28 0.42
C GLY A 108 5.85 -5.29 1.48
N TYR A 109 6.40 -6.49 1.45
CA TYR A 109 5.92 -7.59 2.31
C TYR A 109 6.37 -7.45 3.77
N ILE A 110 7.62 -7.07 4.04
CA ILE A 110 8.11 -6.96 5.42
C ILE A 110 7.35 -5.90 6.23
N PRO A 111 7.16 -4.65 5.74
CA PRO A 111 6.45 -3.65 6.53
C PRO A 111 4.98 -4.02 6.75
N THR A 112 4.31 -4.56 5.73
CA THR A 112 2.90 -4.98 5.84
C THR A 112 2.72 -6.14 6.81
N TYR A 113 3.67 -7.08 6.83
CA TYR A 113 3.72 -8.15 7.83
C TYR A 113 3.87 -7.57 9.23
N VAL A 114 4.85 -6.69 9.47
CA VAL A 114 5.04 -6.03 10.78
C VAL A 114 3.78 -5.28 11.23
N THR A 115 3.10 -4.57 10.32
CA THR A 115 1.82 -3.89 10.63
C THR A 115 0.73 -4.87 11.07
N ILE A 116 0.62 -6.03 10.41
CA ILE A 116 -0.33 -7.09 10.83
C ILE A 116 0.04 -7.60 12.24
N PHE A 117 1.32 -7.81 12.54
CA PHE A 117 1.75 -8.23 13.89
C PHE A 117 1.44 -7.17 14.95
N ILE A 118 1.65 -5.89 14.66
CA ILE A 118 1.30 -4.79 15.57
C ILE A 118 -0.22 -4.79 15.85
N SER A 119 -1.04 -5.08 14.85
CA SER A 119 -2.49 -5.21 15.05
C SER A 119 -2.84 -6.33 16.05
N TRP A 120 -2.12 -7.45 16.05
CA TRP A 120 -2.33 -8.55 17.00
C TRP A 120 -1.93 -8.18 18.43
N ILE A 121 -0.84 -7.44 18.58
CA ILE A 121 -0.34 -7.01 19.89
C ILE A 121 -1.35 -6.09 20.59
N SER A 122 -2.16 -5.34 19.83
CA SER A 122 -3.20 -4.47 20.40
C SER A 122 -4.28 -5.22 21.21
N PHE A 123 -4.52 -6.50 20.91
CA PHE A 123 -5.39 -7.37 21.70
C PHE A 123 -4.75 -7.81 23.03
N TYR A 124 -3.42 -7.94 23.04
CA TYR A 124 -2.68 -8.50 24.18
C TYR A 124 -2.41 -7.48 25.29
N LEU A 125 -2.43 -6.18 24.98
CA LEU A 125 -2.37 -5.14 26.01
C LEU A 125 -3.60 -5.26 26.94
N GLY A 126 -3.50 -4.84 28.21
CA GLY A 126 -4.57 -4.92 29.23
C GLY A 126 -5.63 -3.80 29.10
N SER A 127 -6.90 -4.05 29.49
CA SER A 127 -8.09 -3.23 29.09
C SER A 127 -8.13 -1.77 29.58
N ARG A 128 -7.12 -1.35 30.35
CA ARG A 128 -7.11 -0.06 31.06
C ARG A 128 -6.91 1.19 30.18
N ALA A 129 -6.56 1.04 28.91
CA ALA A 129 -6.36 2.17 27.99
C ALA A 129 -6.93 1.91 26.58
N ILE A 130 -8.27 1.91 26.47
CA ILE A 130 -9.01 1.82 25.19
C ILE A 130 -8.53 2.84 24.12
N PRO A 131 -8.31 4.14 24.42
CA PRO A 131 -7.93 5.12 23.39
C PRO A 131 -6.55 4.87 22.76
N ALA A 132 -5.62 4.28 23.51
CA ALA A 132 -4.29 3.96 22.97
C ALA A 132 -4.38 2.86 21.89
N ARG A 133 -5.25 1.87 22.07
CA ARG A 133 -5.41 0.75 21.13
C ARG A 133 -6.09 1.17 19.84
N THR A 134 -7.15 1.97 19.94
CA THR A 134 -7.87 2.47 18.77
C THR A 134 -6.95 3.35 17.91
N MET A 135 -6.10 4.17 18.54
CA MET A 135 -5.09 4.95 17.83
C MET A 135 -4.09 4.07 17.08
N LEU A 136 -3.58 3.00 17.71
CA LEU A 136 -2.66 2.05 17.07
C LEU A 136 -3.31 1.32 15.88
N GLY A 137 -4.55 0.86 16.03
CA GLY A 137 -5.28 0.17 14.95
C GLY A 137 -5.60 1.09 13.76
N VAL A 138 -6.07 2.31 14.02
CA VAL A 138 -6.36 3.29 12.96
C VAL A 138 -5.09 3.73 12.23
N ASN A 139 -4.00 3.99 12.97
CA ASN A 139 -2.71 4.34 12.34
C ASN A 139 -2.17 3.19 11.48
N SER A 140 -2.36 1.93 11.92
CA SER A 140 -1.98 0.74 11.15
C SER A 140 -2.80 0.61 9.86
N LEU A 141 -4.10 0.86 9.91
CA LEU A 141 -4.98 0.86 8.74
C LEU A 141 -4.59 1.95 7.73
N LEU A 142 -4.28 3.14 8.23
CA LEU A 142 -3.82 4.27 7.43
C LEU A 142 -2.48 3.95 6.74
N ALA A 143 -1.51 3.40 7.48
CA ALA A 143 -0.23 2.96 6.95
C ALA A 143 -0.39 1.91 5.83
N MET A 144 -1.25 0.91 6.06
CA MET A 144 -1.54 -0.14 5.07
C MET A 144 -2.17 0.43 3.79
N THR A 145 -3.09 1.39 3.94
CA THR A 145 -3.74 2.08 2.81
C THR A 145 -2.74 2.90 2.00
N PHE A 146 -1.85 3.64 2.67
CA PHE A 146 -0.78 4.38 1.99
C PHE A 146 0.18 3.45 1.24
N GLN A 147 0.56 2.33 1.84
CA GLN A 147 1.44 1.37 1.21
C GLN A 147 0.81 0.70 -0.01
N PHE A 148 -0.48 0.38 0.05
CA PHE A 148 -1.24 -0.09 -1.11
C PHE A 148 -1.22 0.93 -2.26
N GLY A 149 -1.42 2.21 -1.95
CA GLY A 149 -1.31 3.30 -2.92
C GLY A 149 0.09 3.44 -3.53
N ASN A 150 1.15 3.29 -2.73
CA ASN A 150 2.53 3.35 -3.21
C ASN A 150 2.83 2.20 -4.20
N ILE A 151 2.43 0.97 -3.86
CA ILE A 151 2.58 -0.20 -4.73
C ILE A 151 1.86 0.01 -6.06
N ILE A 152 0.60 0.47 -6.04
CA ILE A 152 -0.18 0.69 -7.26
C ILE A 152 0.45 1.77 -8.16
N ARG A 153 1.08 2.80 -7.59
CA ARG A 153 1.74 3.86 -8.37
C ARG A 153 3.01 3.37 -9.08
N ASN A 154 3.72 2.42 -8.50
CA ASN A 154 4.95 1.86 -9.09
C ASN A 154 4.67 0.77 -10.14
N LEU A 155 3.43 0.31 -10.25
CA LEU A 155 3.03 -0.71 -11.21
C LEU A 155 2.14 -0.12 -12.31
N PRO A 156 2.20 -0.64 -13.55
CA PRO A 156 1.23 -0.29 -14.57
C PRO A 156 -0.17 -0.67 -14.09
N ARG A 157 -1.13 0.24 -14.28
CA ARG A 157 -2.55 -0.01 -13.97
C ARG A 157 -3.06 -1.16 -14.83
N VAL A 158 -3.49 -2.22 -14.18
CA VAL A 158 -4.13 -3.38 -14.81
C VAL A 158 -5.47 -3.63 -14.14
N SER A 159 -6.48 -4.03 -14.91
CA SER A 159 -7.87 -4.20 -14.44
C SER A 159 -8.13 -5.53 -13.73
N TYR A 160 -7.21 -6.49 -13.80
CA TYR A 160 -7.35 -7.79 -13.15
C TYR A 160 -6.69 -7.82 -11.77
N VAL A 161 -7.19 -8.74 -10.93
CA VAL A 161 -6.68 -8.97 -9.57
C VAL A 161 -5.26 -9.53 -9.62
N LYS A 162 -4.33 -8.88 -8.92
CA LYS A 162 -2.95 -9.36 -8.72
C LYS A 162 -2.82 -10.07 -7.38
N ALA A 163 -1.89 -11.02 -7.27
CA ALA A 163 -1.61 -11.72 -6.01
C ALA A 163 -1.27 -10.76 -4.85
N ILE A 164 -0.54 -9.68 -5.15
CA ILE A 164 -0.25 -8.62 -4.17
C ILE A 164 -1.52 -7.89 -3.69
N ASP A 165 -2.52 -7.68 -4.55
CA ASP A 165 -3.77 -7.01 -4.17
C ASP A 165 -4.54 -7.88 -3.17
N VAL A 166 -4.58 -9.21 -3.39
CA VAL A 166 -5.22 -10.17 -2.48
C VAL A 166 -4.54 -10.17 -1.11
N TRP A 167 -3.19 -10.17 -1.09
CA TRP A 167 -2.43 -10.06 0.16
C TRP A 167 -2.78 -8.77 0.91
N MET A 168 -2.75 -7.63 0.24
CA MET A 168 -3.03 -6.33 0.85
C MET A 168 -4.47 -6.21 1.36
N LEU A 169 -5.45 -6.69 0.58
CA LEU A 169 -6.86 -6.73 0.99
C LEU A 169 -7.08 -7.65 2.19
N SER A 170 -6.41 -8.81 2.23
CA SER A 170 -6.51 -9.71 3.39
C SER A 170 -5.97 -9.07 4.67
N GLY A 171 -4.84 -8.36 4.60
CA GLY A 171 -4.29 -7.63 5.74
C GLY A 171 -5.16 -6.45 6.17
N MET A 172 -5.75 -5.72 5.23
CA MET A 172 -6.69 -4.64 5.51
C MET A 172 -7.96 -5.15 6.20
N MET A 173 -8.54 -6.24 5.71
CA MET A 173 -9.70 -6.89 6.34
C MET A 173 -9.35 -7.40 7.74
N PHE A 174 -8.15 -7.93 7.94
CA PHE A 174 -7.69 -8.37 9.25
C PHE A 174 -7.64 -7.21 10.26
N ILE A 175 -7.04 -6.07 9.89
CA ILE A 175 -6.98 -4.87 10.75
C ILE A 175 -8.40 -4.35 11.03
N PHE A 176 -9.29 -4.36 10.03
CA PHE A 176 -10.68 -3.94 10.21
C PHE A 176 -11.42 -4.81 11.22
N LEU A 177 -11.26 -6.13 11.17
CA LEU A 177 -11.84 -7.05 12.16
C LEU A 177 -11.29 -6.80 13.57
N SER A 178 -10.01 -6.45 13.69
CA SER A 178 -9.43 -6.05 14.97
C SER A 178 -10.05 -4.78 15.54
N LEU A 179 -10.31 -3.77 14.71
CA LEU A 179 -11.02 -2.56 15.15
C LEU A 179 -12.48 -2.84 15.53
N LEU A 180 -13.15 -3.76 14.82
CA LEU A 180 -14.52 -4.15 15.13
C LEU A 180 -14.61 -4.84 16.50
N GLU A 181 -13.68 -5.74 16.80
CA GLU A 181 -13.58 -6.38 18.10
C GLU A 181 -13.40 -5.35 19.24
N LEU A 182 -12.52 -4.36 19.04
CA LEU A 182 -12.33 -3.27 20.00
C LEU A 182 -13.59 -2.43 20.19
N ALA A 183 -14.36 -2.20 19.12
CA ALA A 183 -15.64 -1.51 19.21
C ALA A 183 -16.66 -2.31 20.03
N VAL A 184 -16.67 -3.65 19.89
CA VAL A 184 -17.52 -4.55 20.68
C VAL A 184 -17.10 -4.56 22.16
N ILE A 185 -15.80 -4.67 22.47
CA ILE A 185 -15.30 -4.56 23.86
C ILE A 185 -15.67 -3.21 24.47
N GLY A 186 -15.47 -2.11 23.73
CA GLY A 186 -15.81 -0.77 24.19
C GLY A 186 -17.30 -0.61 24.49
N PHE A 187 -18.17 -1.21 23.68
CA PHE A 187 -19.61 -1.23 23.92
C PHE A 187 -19.99 -2.05 25.16
N MET A 188 -19.40 -3.24 25.34
CA MET A 188 -19.64 -4.09 26.51
C MET A 188 -19.18 -3.41 27.81
N SER A 189 -17.98 -2.84 27.83
CA SER A 189 -17.45 -2.10 28.97
C SER A 189 -18.32 -0.91 29.37
N ARG A 190 -18.92 -0.21 28.39
CA ARG A 190 -19.84 0.89 28.66
C ARG A 190 -21.16 0.43 29.28
N ASN A 191 -21.67 -0.74 28.88
CA ASN A 191 -22.90 -1.29 29.43
C ASN A 191 -22.73 -1.80 30.87
N GLU A 192 -21.54 -2.27 31.24
CA GLU A 192 -21.23 -2.68 32.63
C GLU A 192 -21.06 -1.48 33.58
N GLY A 193 -20.66 -0.31 33.05
CA GLY A 193 -20.48 0.93 33.82
C GLY A 193 -21.75 1.76 34.06
N ALA A 194 -22.91 1.37 33.52
CA ALA A 194 -24.17 2.06 33.82
C ALA A 194 -24.66 1.67 35.23
N PRO A 195 -24.76 2.60 36.20
CA PRO A 195 -25.26 2.27 37.52
C PRO A 195 -26.70 1.75 37.39
N LYS A 196 -26.96 0.53 37.88
CA LYS A 196 -28.32 0.05 38.13
C LYS A 196 -28.95 1.04 39.10
N GLN A 197 -29.77 1.95 38.58
CA GLN A 197 -30.60 2.84 39.40
C GLN A 197 -31.44 1.94 40.31
N LEU A 198 -31.01 1.80 41.57
CA LEU A 198 -31.78 1.15 42.62
C LEU A 198 -33.11 1.90 42.71
N LYS A 199 -34.15 1.26 42.18
CA LYS A 199 -35.55 1.71 42.22
C LYS A 199 -35.89 1.96 43.68
N LYS A 200 -35.84 3.23 44.12
CA LYS A 200 -36.26 3.65 45.46
C LYS A 200 -37.74 3.31 45.58
N ARG A 201 -38.02 2.13 46.14
CA ARG A 201 -39.35 1.65 46.48
C ARG A 201 -39.89 2.69 47.47
N SER A 202 -40.84 3.51 47.02
CA SER A 202 -41.62 4.40 47.87
C SER A 202 -42.45 3.51 48.80
N PHE A 203 -41.85 3.12 49.93
CA PHE A 203 -42.54 2.47 51.01
C PHE A 203 -43.34 3.55 51.73
N ILE A 204 -44.65 3.51 51.52
CA ILE A 204 -45.65 4.26 52.28
C ILE A 204 -45.47 3.89 53.75
N SER A 205 -45.08 4.87 54.57
CA SER A 205 -45.38 4.88 55.99
C SER A 205 -45.89 6.29 56.29
N ASN A 206 -47.18 6.37 56.56
CA ASN A 206 -47.78 7.51 57.25
C ASN A 206 -47.15 7.66 58.64
N ASP A 207 -47.34 8.85 59.20
CA ASP A 207 -47.00 9.30 60.56
C ASP A 207 -45.61 9.90 60.75
N LEU A 208 -45.54 11.24 60.66
CA LEU A 208 -45.31 12.09 61.84
C LEU A 208 -45.37 13.56 61.43
N ASN A 209 -46.50 14.17 61.82
CA ASN A 209 -46.76 15.60 61.78
C ASN A 209 -45.91 16.29 62.85
N TRP A 210 -44.97 17.16 62.46
CA TRP A 210 -44.45 18.22 63.32
C TRP A 210 -44.35 19.51 62.54
N LYS A 211 -45.21 20.44 62.95
CA LYS A 211 -45.19 21.86 62.66
C LYS A 211 -43.91 22.52 63.18
N GLU A 212 -43.61 23.66 62.56
CA GLU A 212 -42.71 24.73 63.01
C GLU A 212 -41.20 24.48 62.94
N MET A 213 -40.55 25.16 61.99
CA MET A 213 -39.38 26.01 62.27
C MET A 213 -39.07 26.96 61.09
N PRO A 214 -38.51 28.15 61.36
CA PRO A 214 -38.50 29.30 60.45
C PRO A 214 -37.31 29.30 59.47
N SER A 215 -37.50 29.91 58.30
CA SER A 215 -36.43 30.52 57.50
C SER A 215 -35.86 31.77 58.22
N PRO A 216 -34.72 32.41 57.84
CA PRO A 216 -33.71 32.13 56.81
C PRO A 216 -32.25 32.33 57.29
N ARG A 217 -31.24 32.01 56.47
CA ARG A 217 -30.16 32.92 55.99
C ARG A 217 -28.93 32.18 55.44
N ILE A 218 -28.63 32.51 54.17
CA ILE A 218 -27.33 32.89 53.61
C ILE A 218 -26.20 31.84 53.56
N GLY A 219 -25.71 31.58 52.34
CA GLY A 219 -24.29 31.31 52.11
C GLY A 219 -23.94 30.52 50.84
N LEU A 220 -23.25 31.19 49.91
CA LEU A 220 -22.36 30.63 48.86
C LEU A 220 -22.98 30.03 47.59
N ARG A 221 -23.55 30.94 46.78
CA ARG A 221 -23.57 30.82 45.32
C ARG A 221 -22.31 31.51 44.77
N GLN A 222 -21.16 30.83 44.73
CA GLN A 222 -19.88 31.43 44.32
C GLN A 222 -19.00 30.53 43.45
N PHE A 223 -19.57 29.80 42.48
CA PHE A 223 -18.76 28.97 41.57
C PHE A 223 -18.88 29.32 40.08
N TRP A 224 -19.63 30.38 39.71
CA TRP A 224 -19.94 30.64 38.29
C TRP A 224 -19.74 32.08 37.80
N VAL A 225 -18.87 32.87 38.43
CA VAL A 225 -18.54 34.23 37.93
C VAL A 225 -17.07 34.59 38.21
N ASP A 226 -16.11 33.79 37.75
CA ASP A 226 -14.70 34.25 37.67
C ASP A 226 -14.03 33.93 36.32
N GLN A 227 -14.78 33.39 35.37
CA GLN A 227 -14.26 33.06 34.03
C GLN A 227 -14.44 34.22 33.03
N ARG A 228 -14.16 35.47 33.44
CA ARG A 228 -14.18 36.60 32.48
C ARG A 228 -13.34 37.86 32.82
N SER A 229 -12.55 37.94 33.90
CA SER A 229 -11.85 39.22 34.21
C SER A 229 -10.35 39.13 34.55
N SER A 230 -9.61 38.19 33.96
CA SER A 230 -8.13 38.18 34.07
C SER A 230 -7.42 38.63 32.78
N THR A 231 -8.10 39.44 31.96
CA THR A 231 -7.51 40.19 30.83
C THR A 231 -7.77 41.67 31.03
N SER A 232 -6.99 42.32 31.91
CA SER A 232 -6.67 43.75 31.85
C SER A 232 -6.02 44.19 33.17
N LEU A 233 -4.78 44.69 33.09
CA LEU A 233 -4.22 45.76 33.94
C LEU A 233 -3.92 45.32 35.40
N MET A 234 -2.83 45.73 36.06
CA MET A 234 -1.90 46.82 35.84
C MET A 234 -0.73 46.62 36.81
N ASN A 235 0.46 47.03 36.35
CA ASN A 235 1.47 47.80 37.06
C ASN A 235 1.65 47.63 38.57
N ASP A 236 2.81 47.11 38.96
CA ASP A 236 3.52 47.59 40.14
C ASP A 236 4.49 48.70 39.73
N HIS A 237 4.38 49.84 40.41
CA HIS A 237 5.38 50.90 40.49
C HIS A 237 6.50 50.46 41.45
N GLU A 238 7.77 50.83 41.21
CA GLU A 238 8.40 52.02 41.81
C GLU A 238 9.96 52.03 41.67
N VAL A 239 10.50 53.25 41.51
CA VAL A 239 11.87 53.75 41.77
C VAL A 239 12.94 53.74 40.63
N ILE A 240 13.40 54.97 40.35
CA ILE A 240 14.42 55.57 39.42
C ILE A 240 15.73 55.85 40.25
N PRO A 241 16.96 56.22 39.79
CA PRO A 241 17.48 56.61 38.44
C PRO A 241 18.84 56.01 37.97
N ASP A 242 19.13 56.32 36.70
CA ASP A 242 20.39 56.70 36.03
C ASP A 242 21.67 55.85 36.17
N THR A 243 22.11 55.29 35.03
CA THR A 243 23.40 55.56 34.33
C THR A 243 23.53 54.56 33.16
N LEU A 244 23.52 55.05 31.91
CA LEU A 244 24.69 55.29 31.06
C LEU A 244 25.37 54.01 30.53
N ILE A 245 25.41 53.92 29.19
CA ILE A 245 26.49 53.41 28.31
C ILE A 245 26.00 52.43 27.25
N ASP A 246 26.16 52.89 26.01
CA ASP A 246 26.10 52.20 24.72
C ASP A 246 26.85 50.86 24.70
N LEU A 247 26.49 49.97 23.77
CA LEU A 247 27.38 49.45 22.73
C LEU A 247 26.69 48.36 21.90
N ASN A 248 26.63 48.63 20.58
CA ASN A 248 26.74 47.73 19.43
C ASN A 248 25.75 46.56 19.24
#